data_AF-A0A2M9ZPZ5-F1
#
_entry.id   AF-A0A2M9ZPZ5-F1
#
_cell.length_a   1.000
_cell.length_b   1.000
_cell.length_c   1.000
_cell.angle_alpha   90.00
_cell.angle_beta   90.00
_cell.angle_gamma   90.00
#
_symmetry.space_group_name_H-M   'P 1'
#
loop_
_entity.id
_entity.type
_entity.pdbx_description
1 polymer ?
#
loop_
_entity_poly.entity_id
_entity_poly.type
_entity_poly.pdbx_seq_one_letter_code
_entity_poly.pdbx_strand_id
1 'polypeptide(L)'
;MKQRNLRLLFFAILIMFGACEDQKENKTLKDVYNHFVENIIQNPAPSGTPGSDPGTGTGSSNFNACAKVLKISADDYFVQVSLIPYASCKKELLLGRTPEEYRAVRLAEFKKSMPIVSAFPTECEATIKHLQERIDDPSKIETITQQQIDMTRYYPIDNLLKETKGYLLNYSDYNYTPISEETFAGSQVGTFSENERYSELMTAGQLQYSERLNETTCSTAVVNQRSLEFPQETYFSGRHIDSPRTFLLSFCYYGNYFDVPERKNQKCATLSEEY
;
A
#
# COMPACT_ATOMS: atom_id res chain seq x y z
N MET A 1 -4.14 58.51 29.31
CA MET A 1 -4.47 57.10 29.65
C MET A 1 -5.37 56.44 28.58
N LYS A 2 -4.93 56.25 27.32
CA LYS A 2 -5.80 55.58 26.30
C LYS A 2 -5.12 54.56 25.36
N GLN A 3 -3.79 54.43 25.34
CA GLN A 3 -3.11 53.45 24.46
C GLN A 3 -2.53 52.23 25.19
N ARG A 4 -2.18 52.37 26.47
CA ARG A 4 -1.51 51.30 27.24
C ARG A 4 -2.45 50.15 27.62
N ASN A 5 -3.73 50.45 27.84
CA ASN A 5 -4.74 49.44 28.15
C ASN A 5 -5.24 48.67 26.92
N LEU A 6 -5.15 49.27 25.72
CA LEU A 6 -5.57 48.61 24.47
C LEU A 6 -4.56 47.54 24.02
N ARG A 7 -3.26 47.77 24.25
CA ARG A 7 -2.21 46.78 23.95
C ARG A 7 -2.26 45.57 24.89
N LEU A 8 -2.60 45.77 26.16
CA LEU A 8 -2.78 44.67 27.12
C LEU A 8 -4.01 43.81 26.76
N LEU A 9 -5.09 44.43 26.27
CA LEU A 9 -6.26 43.70 25.80
C LEU A 9 -5.96 42.86 24.53
N PHE A 10 -5.19 43.42 23.59
CA PHE A 10 -4.78 42.71 22.37
C PHE A 10 -3.83 41.53 22.65
N PHE A 11 -2.89 41.69 23.58
CA PHE A 11 -2.02 40.58 24.00
C PHE A 11 -2.77 39.48 24.76
N ALA A 12 -3.76 39.84 25.59
CA ALA A 12 -4.59 38.85 26.28
C ALA A 12 -5.47 38.04 25.30
N ILE A 13 -5.98 38.68 24.25
CA ILE A 13 -6.75 38.01 23.18
C ILE A 13 -5.82 37.11 22.33
N LEU A 14 -4.63 37.58 21.95
CA LEU A 14 -3.66 36.76 21.21
C LEU A 14 -3.17 35.53 22.00
N ILE A 15 -3.07 35.61 23.33
CA ILE A 15 -2.71 34.45 24.18
C ILE A 15 -3.91 33.50 24.34
N MET A 16 -5.15 34.01 24.39
CA MET A 16 -6.36 33.19 24.50
C MET A 16 -6.71 32.47 23.19
N PHE A 17 -6.40 33.06 22.03
CA PHE A 17 -6.66 32.45 20.72
C PHE A 17 -5.45 31.74 20.09
N GLY A 18 -4.22 32.15 20.41
CA GLY A 18 -3.00 31.54 19.86
C GLY A 18 -2.52 30.26 20.57
N ALA A 19 -3.08 29.91 21.72
CA ALA A 19 -2.67 28.74 22.51
C ALA A 19 -3.67 27.57 22.48
N CYS A 20 -4.78 27.66 21.74
CA CYS A 20 -5.86 26.66 21.79
C CYS A 20 -6.08 25.87 20.49
N GLU A 21 -5.48 26.25 19.37
CA GLU A 21 -5.62 25.52 18.09
C GLU A 21 -4.53 24.45 17.89
N ASP A 22 -3.26 24.73 18.22
CA ASP A 22 -2.16 23.77 17.99
C ASP A 22 -2.20 22.51 18.88
N GLN A 23 -2.87 22.53 20.04
CA GLN A 23 -2.95 21.35 20.92
C GLN A 23 -4.10 20.40 20.57
N LYS A 24 -5.20 20.89 19.97
CA LYS A 24 -6.36 20.04 19.67
C LYS A 24 -6.13 19.17 18.45
N GLU A 25 -5.45 19.70 17.44
CA GLU A 25 -5.16 18.97 16.21
C GLU A 25 -4.13 17.86 16.47
N ASN A 26 -3.06 18.15 17.23
CA ASN A 26 -2.08 17.15 17.66
C ASN A 26 -2.70 16.08 18.58
N LYS A 27 -3.63 16.46 19.47
CA LYS A 27 -4.34 15.47 20.32
C LYS A 27 -5.24 14.55 19.49
N THR A 28 -6.00 15.10 18.54
CA THR A 28 -6.90 14.30 17.68
C THR A 28 -6.09 13.33 16.82
N LEU A 29 -4.98 13.79 16.24
CA LEU A 29 -4.10 12.97 15.42
C LEU A 29 -3.39 11.90 16.24
N LYS A 30 -2.97 12.24 17.47
CA LYS A 30 -2.40 11.30 18.43
C LYS A 30 -3.41 10.26 18.91
N ASP A 31 -4.65 10.66 19.16
CA ASP A 31 -5.73 9.75 19.59
C ASP A 31 -6.14 8.80 18.45
N VAL A 32 -6.25 9.29 17.21
CA VAL A 32 -6.47 8.47 16.00
C VAL A 32 -5.29 7.51 15.77
N TYR A 33 -4.05 7.99 15.89
CA TYR A 33 -2.85 7.16 15.77
C TYR A 33 -2.79 6.08 16.87
N ASN A 34 -3.07 6.44 18.12
CA ASN A 34 -3.08 5.47 19.22
C ASN A 34 -4.18 4.42 19.02
N HIS A 35 -5.38 4.83 18.59
CA HIS A 35 -6.47 3.90 18.31
C HIS A 35 -6.13 2.97 17.13
N PHE A 36 -5.47 3.49 16.09
CA PHE A 36 -4.94 2.69 14.98
C PHE A 36 -3.88 1.69 15.44
N VAL A 37 -2.91 2.12 16.25
CA VAL A 37 -1.85 1.25 16.80
C VAL A 37 -2.42 0.18 17.72
N GLU A 38 -3.40 0.51 18.56
CA GLU A 38 -4.11 -0.47 19.41
C GLU A 38 -4.82 -1.55 18.57
N ASN A 39 -5.43 -1.17 17.44
CA ASN A 39 -6.04 -2.12 16.51
C ASN A 39 -5.02 -3.01 15.77
N ILE A 40 -3.78 -2.54 15.59
CA ILE A 40 -2.66 -3.35 15.04
C ILE A 40 -2.13 -4.33 16.09
N ILE A 41 -1.89 -3.87 17.33
CA ILE A 41 -1.31 -4.70 18.40
C ILE A 41 -2.27 -5.81 18.85
N GLN A 42 -3.58 -5.61 18.74
CA GLN A 42 -4.58 -6.64 19.03
C GLN A 42 -4.70 -7.74 17.97
N ASN A 43 -3.98 -7.64 16.84
CA ASN A 43 -3.90 -8.69 15.82
C ASN A 43 -2.44 -9.17 15.65
N PRO A 44 -1.81 -9.79 16.65
CA PRO A 44 -0.50 -10.37 16.46
C PRO A 44 -0.59 -11.49 15.41
N ALA A 45 0.21 -11.38 14.37
CA ALA A 45 0.44 -12.48 13.44
C ALA A 45 0.87 -13.73 14.24
N PRO A 46 0.40 -14.95 13.92
CA PRO A 46 0.96 -16.14 14.49
C PRO A 46 2.41 -16.25 14.04
N SER A 47 3.34 -16.26 15.00
CA SER A 47 4.75 -16.55 14.78
C SER A 47 4.89 -17.98 14.24
N GLY A 48 5.05 -18.13 12.93
CA GLY A 48 5.25 -19.41 12.25
C GLY A 48 6.71 -19.58 11.85
N THR A 49 7.41 -20.49 12.53
CA THR A 49 8.75 -21.00 12.18
C THR A 49 8.74 -21.65 10.78
N PRO A 50 9.85 -21.61 10.00
CA PRO A 50 9.91 -22.27 8.69
C PRO A 50 10.14 -23.77 8.84
N GLY A 51 9.29 -24.61 8.25
CA GLY A 51 9.56 -26.05 8.12
C GLY A 51 8.35 -26.91 7.75
N SER A 52 8.35 -27.38 6.50
CA SER A 52 7.98 -28.73 6.00
C SER A 52 6.65 -29.38 6.45
N ASP A 53 5.69 -29.54 5.52
CA ASP A 53 5.39 -30.85 4.91
C ASP A 53 4.24 -30.78 3.85
N PRO A 54 4.19 -31.72 2.88
CA PRO A 54 3.15 -31.81 1.86
C PRO A 54 2.05 -32.81 2.26
N GLY A 55 0.78 -32.44 2.08
CA GLY A 55 -0.30 -33.43 1.95
C GLY A 55 -1.60 -33.14 2.71
N THR A 56 -2.67 -33.04 1.91
CA THR A 56 -4.05 -33.53 2.16
C THR A 56 -4.74 -33.26 3.49
N GLY A 57 -5.83 -32.49 3.43
CA GLY A 57 -6.98 -32.68 4.30
C GLY A 57 -7.48 -31.43 5.02
N THR A 58 -8.75 -31.10 4.74
CA THR A 58 -9.68 -30.38 5.63
C THR A 58 -9.27 -29.01 6.16
N GLY A 59 -9.75 -27.96 5.46
CA GLY A 59 -10.24 -26.73 6.07
C GLY A 59 -9.35 -26.06 7.13
N SER A 60 -8.30 -25.39 6.66
CA SER A 60 -7.79 -24.20 7.34
C SER A 60 -7.83 -23.06 6.34
N SER A 61 -8.93 -22.31 6.36
CA SER A 61 -9.17 -21.11 5.55
C SER A 61 -8.31 -19.96 6.06
N ASN A 62 -6.99 -20.12 6.01
CA ASN A 62 -6.05 -19.02 6.19
C ASN A 62 -5.89 -18.35 4.83
N PHE A 63 -6.83 -17.46 4.52
CA PHE A 63 -6.71 -16.53 3.41
C PHE A 63 -5.38 -15.77 3.57
N ASN A 64 -4.48 -15.91 2.60
CA ASN A 64 -3.12 -15.36 2.68
C ASN A 64 -2.93 -14.10 1.82
N ALA A 65 -3.98 -13.67 1.13
CA ALA A 65 -3.92 -12.53 0.23
C ALA A 65 -5.11 -11.58 0.42
N CYS A 66 -4.90 -10.35 -0.03
CA CYS A 66 -5.86 -9.27 0.05
C CYS A 66 -5.92 -8.58 -1.30
N ALA A 67 -7.14 -8.38 -1.79
CA ALA A 67 -7.43 -7.63 -2.99
C ALA A 67 -7.74 -6.18 -2.62
N LYS A 68 -6.89 -5.26 -3.04
CA LYS A 68 -7.19 -3.82 -3.09
C LYS A 68 -7.89 -3.53 -4.40
N VAL A 69 -9.17 -3.19 -4.32
CA VAL A 69 -9.99 -2.82 -5.46
C VAL A 69 -10.08 -1.31 -5.55
N LEU A 70 -9.75 -0.77 -6.72
CA LEU A 70 -9.96 0.61 -7.10
C LEU A 70 -11.03 0.70 -8.19
N LYS A 71 -12.11 1.45 -7.94
CA LYS A 71 -13.10 1.79 -8.96
C LYS A 71 -12.51 2.83 -9.93
N ILE A 72 -12.31 2.48 -11.20
CA ILE A 72 -11.77 3.40 -12.22
C ILE A 72 -12.91 4.17 -12.90
N SER A 73 -14.00 3.49 -13.21
CA SER A 73 -15.20 4.08 -13.82
C SER A 73 -16.47 3.45 -13.23
N ALA A 74 -17.65 3.78 -13.77
CA ALA A 74 -18.91 3.20 -13.31
C ALA A 74 -18.89 1.65 -13.33
N ASP A 75 -18.23 1.08 -14.33
CA ASP A 75 -18.30 -0.33 -14.72
C ASP A 75 -16.91 -1.02 -14.81
N ASP A 76 -15.85 -0.34 -14.36
CA ASP A 76 -14.45 -0.82 -14.47
C ASP A 76 -13.72 -0.71 -13.12
N TYR A 77 -13.14 -1.84 -12.70
CA TYR A 77 -12.41 -1.98 -11.46
C TYR A 77 -11.03 -2.58 -11.70
N PHE A 78 -10.00 -1.90 -11.18
CA PHE A 78 -8.65 -2.42 -11.13
C PHE A 78 -8.38 -3.07 -9.78
N VAL A 79 -7.79 -4.25 -9.80
CA VAL A 79 -7.48 -5.00 -8.59
C VAL A 79 -5.98 -5.24 -8.49
N GLN A 80 -5.42 -4.79 -7.38
CA GLN A 80 -4.11 -5.24 -6.93
C GLN A 80 -4.32 -6.33 -5.87
N VAL A 81 -3.75 -7.49 -6.11
CA VAL A 81 -3.73 -8.61 -5.16
C VAL A 81 -2.35 -8.66 -4.52
N SER A 82 -2.28 -8.63 -3.19
CA SER A 82 -1.02 -8.69 -2.44
C SER A 82 -1.12 -9.65 -1.26
N LEU A 83 0.01 -10.20 -0.82
CA LEU A 83 0.06 -11.03 0.37
C LEU A 83 -0.11 -10.15 1.61
N ILE A 84 -1.29 -10.20 2.21
CA ILE A 84 -1.64 -9.49 3.45
C ILE A 84 -2.50 -10.47 4.27
N PRO A 85 -2.22 -10.66 5.58
CA PRO A 85 -3.01 -11.53 6.42
C PRO A 85 -4.48 -11.12 6.43
N TYR A 86 -5.39 -12.10 6.43
CA TYR A 86 -6.83 -11.88 6.48
C TYR A 86 -7.27 -10.80 7.47
N ALA A 87 -6.79 -10.89 8.72
CA ALA A 87 -7.16 -9.97 9.80
C ALA A 87 -6.77 -8.50 9.51
N SER A 88 -5.73 -8.32 8.68
CA SER A 88 -5.19 -7.02 8.27
C SER A 88 -5.75 -6.52 6.94
N CYS A 89 -6.51 -7.34 6.20
CA CYS A 89 -7.15 -6.97 4.94
C CYS A 89 -8.39 -6.10 5.17
N LYS A 90 -8.18 -4.90 5.70
CA LYS A 90 -9.23 -3.96 6.07
C LYS A 90 -8.89 -2.56 5.62
N LYS A 91 -9.89 -1.85 5.08
CA LYS A 91 -9.73 -0.48 4.57
C LYS A 91 -9.24 0.46 5.67
N GLU A 92 -9.78 0.39 6.88
CA GLU A 92 -9.35 1.20 8.03
C GLU A 92 -7.87 1.02 8.39
N LEU A 93 -7.29 -0.15 8.13
CA LEU A 93 -5.90 -0.45 8.46
C LEU A 93 -4.94 -0.07 7.32
N LEU A 94 -5.37 -0.31 6.09
CA LEU A 94 -4.51 -0.21 4.90
C LEU A 94 -4.63 1.13 4.16
N LEU A 95 -5.68 1.91 4.41
CA LEU A 95 -5.92 3.19 3.75
C LEU A 95 -6.52 4.25 4.69
N GLY A 96 -7.32 3.83 5.68
CA GLY A 96 -8.19 4.72 6.45
C GLY A 96 -9.58 4.89 5.83
N ARG A 97 -10.54 5.31 6.65
CA ARG A 97 -11.93 5.61 6.29
C ARG A 97 -12.19 7.10 6.09
N THR A 98 -11.27 7.94 6.56
CA THR A 98 -11.32 9.42 6.47
C THR A 98 -9.98 9.97 5.99
N PRO A 99 -9.93 11.22 5.48
CA PRO A 99 -8.67 11.88 5.13
C PRO A 99 -7.65 11.89 6.28
N GLU A 100 -8.10 12.04 7.53
CA GLU A 100 -7.26 12.04 8.73
C GLU A 100 -6.70 10.65 9.05
N GLU A 101 -7.51 9.60 8.92
CA GLU A 101 -7.01 8.23 9.07
C GLU A 101 -6.01 7.89 7.95
N TYR A 102 -6.27 8.32 6.73
CA TYR A 102 -5.32 8.20 5.61
C TYR A 102 -3.99 8.88 5.93
N ARG A 103 -4.03 10.09 6.51
CA ARG A 103 -2.85 10.80 6.97
C ARG A 103 -2.03 9.98 7.97
N ALA A 104 -2.71 9.32 8.92
CA ALA A 104 -2.05 8.47 9.92
C ALA A 104 -1.40 7.23 9.27
N VAL A 105 -2.08 6.61 8.30
CA VAL A 105 -1.51 5.50 7.50
C VAL A 105 -0.28 5.98 6.73
N ARG A 106 -0.36 7.13 6.04
CA ARG A 106 0.80 7.70 5.33
C ARG A 106 1.96 8.05 6.24
N LEU A 107 1.71 8.56 7.44
CA LEU A 107 2.76 8.81 8.42
C LEU A 107 3.52 7.53 8.78
N ALA A 108 2.81 6.40 8.95
CA ALA A 108 3.45 5.11 9.21
C ALA A 108 4.30 4.65 8.01
N GLU A 109 3.80 4.82 6.78
CA GLU A 109 4.55 4.53 5.56
C GLU A 109 5.82 5.41 5.41
N PHE A 110 5.74 6.70 5.76
CA PHE A 110 6.90 7.58 5.77
C PHE A 110 7.95 7.15 6.78
N LYS A 111 7.53 6.78 8.00
CA LYS A 111 8.45 6.25 9.02
C LYS A 111 9.12 4.96 8.57
N LYS A 112 8.41 4.07 7.87
CA LYS A 112 8.98 2.85 7.27
C LYS A 112 9.91 3.15 6.08
N SER A 113 9.61 4.15 5.28
CA SER A 113 10.41 4.54 4.11
C SER A 113 11.69 5.28 4.49
N MET A 114 11.67 6.05 5.59
CA MET A 114 12.81 6.82 6.08
C MET A 114 14.11 6.01 6.20
N PRO A 115 14.17 4.86 6.90
CA PRO A 115 15.40 4.07 7.00
C PRO A 115 15.88 3.51 5.65
N ILE A 116 14.97 3.28 4.69
CA ILE A 116 15.34 2.80 3.34
C ILE A 116 16.05 3.92 2.58
N VAL A 117 15.44 5.10 2.47
CA VAL A 117 16.04 6.22 1.73
C VAL A 117 17.28 6.77 2.43
N SER A 118 17.33 6.70 3.77
CA SER A 118 18.50 7.11 4.56
C SER A 118 19.74 6.24 4.34
N ALA A 119 19.59 5.05 3.74
CA ALA A 119 20.73 4.24 3.33
C ALA A 119 21.48 4.85 2.12
N PHE A 120 20.88 5.83 1.44
CA PHE A 120 21.41 6.51 0.26
C PHE A 120 21.42 8.03 0.46
N PRO A 121 22.17 8.55 1.45
CA PRO A 121 22.05 9.95 1.88
C PRO A 121 22.42 10.96 0.80
N THR A 122 23.27 10.59 -0.16
CA THR A 122 23.66 11.46 -1.28
C THR A 122 22.61 11.47 -2.38
N GLU A 123 22.03 10.32 -2.69
CA GLU A 123 21.07 10.14 -3.77
C GLU A 123 19.66 10.59 -3.38
N CYS A 124 19.35 10.59 -2.08
CA CYS A 124 18.05 10.82 -1.47
C CYS A 124 17.96 12.05 -0.55
N GLU A 125 18.85 13.04 -0.68
CA GLU A 125 18.90 14.21 0.21
C GLU A 125 17.54 14.94 0.30
N ALA A 126 16.91 15.23 -0.84
CA ALA A 126 15.64 15.94 -0.89
C ALA A 126 14.49 15.08 -0.34
N THR A 127 14.46 13.78 -0.67
CA THR A 127 13.47 12.84 -0.15
C THR A 127 13.58 12.67 1.36
N ILE A 128 14.80 12.52 1.90
CA ILE A 128 15.04 12.43 3.35
C ILE A 128 14.51 13.68 4.05
N LYS A 129 14.86 14.87 3.55
CA LYS A 129 14.38 16.13 4.11
C LYS A 129 12.85 16.23 4.07
N HIS A 130 12.24 15.90 2.94
CA HIS A 130 10.78 15.94 2.76
C HIS A 130 10.04 14.99 3.71
N LEU A 131 10.55 13.77 3.87
CA LEU A 131 10.00 12.80 4.81
C LEU A 131 10.16 13.28 6.26
N GLN A 132 11.34 13.78 6.62
CA GLN A 132 11.61 14.24 7.98
C GLN A 132 10.67 15.38 8.38
N GLU A 133 10.50 16.38 7.51
CA GLU A 133 9.58 17.51 7.75
C GLU A 133 8.12 17.07 7.99
N ARG A 134 7.67 16.00 7.33
CA ARG A 134 6.32 15.42 7.46
C ARG A 134 6.17 14.45 8.62
N ILE A 135 7.26 13.80 9.02
CA ILE A 135 7.29 12.97 10.22
C ILE A 135 7.25 13.86 11.46
N ASP A 136 7.99 14.97 11.45
CA ASP A 136 8.02 15.95 12.53
C ASP A 136 6.71 16.75 12.62
N ASP A 137 6.09 17.04 11.47
CA ASP A 137 4.81 17.71 11.37
C ASP A 137 3.86 16.98 10.40
N PRO A 138 3.06 16.02 10.90
CA PRO A 138 2.13 15.26 10.07
C PRO A 138 1.05 16.08 9.39
N SER A 139 0.78 17.33 9.80
CA SER A 139 -0.21 18.18 9.13
C SER A 139 0.19 18.51 7.69
N LYS A 140 1.49 18.44 7.37
CA LYS A 140 2.05 18.66 6.03
C LYS A 140 1.87 17.47 5.07
N ILE A 141 1.35 16.36 5.56
CA ILE A 141 1.02 15.19 4.73
C ILE A 141 -0.27 15.50 3.98
N GLU A 142 -0.17 15.52 2.64
CA GLU A 142 -1.33 15.70 1.76
C GLU A 142 -2.31 14.53 1.93
N THR A 143 -3.60 14.86 1.99
CA THR A 143 -4.66 13.87 2.10
C THR A 143 -5.44 13.75 0.80
N ILE A 144 -5.88 12.54 0.50
CA ILE A 144 -6.85 12.31 -0.57
C ILE A 144 -8.26 12.72 -0.14
N THR A 145 -9.13 12.97 -1.12
CA THR A 145 -10.54 13.29 -0.88
C THR A 145 -11.31 12.08 -0.34
N GLN A 146 -12.43 12.32 0.35
CA GLN A 146 -13.33 11.25 0.78
C GLN A 146 -13.80 10.39 -0.41
N GLN A 147 -14.07 11.01 -1.56
CA GLN A 147 -14.46 10.29 -2.77
C GLN A 147 -13.39 9.26 -3.20
N GLN A 148 -12.11 9.64 -3.18
CA GLN A 148 -11.02 8.73 -3.52
C GLN A 148 -10.90 7.56 -2.52
N ILE A 149 -11.12 7.84 -1.24
CA ILE A 149 -11.19 6.81 -0.19
C ILE A 149 -12.35 5.85 -0.49
N ASP A 150 -13.53 6.37 -0.80
CA ASP A 150 -14.75 5.59 -1.04
C ASP A 150 -14.69 4.74 -2.30
N MET A 151 -13.89 5.14 -3.29
CA MET A 151 -13.57 4.37 -4.50
C MET A 151 -12.64 3.18 -4.26
N THR A 152 -12.12 3.00 -3.03
CA THR A 152 -11.26 1.88 -2.67
C THR A 152 -11.96 0.91 -1.72
N ARG A 153 -11.80 -0.39 -1.98
CA ARG A 153 -12.27 -1.50 -1.14
C ARG A 153 -11.15 -2.52 -0.94
N TYR A 154 -11.24 -3.29 0.13
CA TYR A 154 -10.30 -4.37 0.43
C TYR A 154 -11.11 -5.64 0.70
N TYR A 155 -10.77 -6.72 0.01
CA TYR A 155 -11.41 -8.02 0.17
C TYR A 155 -10.36 -9.09 0.45
N PRO A 156 -10.54 -9.90 1.50
CA PRO A 156 -9.69 -11.07 1.69
C PRO A 156 -9.93 -12.09 0.59
N ILE A 157 -8.86 -12.72 0.12
CA ILE A 157 -8.93 -13.76 -0.91
C ILE A 157 -8.02 -14.94 -0.55
N ASP A 158 -8.42 -16.14 -0.96
CA ASP A 158 -7.78 -17.38 -0.51
C ASP A 158 -6.35 -17.49 -1.01
N ASN A 159 -6.15 -17.24 -2.31
CA ASN A 159 -4.92 -17.56 -3.01
C ASN A 159 -4.68 -16.58 -4.16
N LEU A 160 -3.51 -15.94 -4.13
CA LEU A 160 -3.10 -14.95 -5.14
C LEU A 160 -3.06 -15.52 -6.55
N LEU A 161 -2.40 -16.65 -6.77
CA LEU A 161 -2.25 -17.26 -8.09
C LEU A 161 -3.59 -17.75 -8.65
N LYS A 162 -4.45 -18.31 -7.79
CA LYS A 162 -5.82 -18.67 -8.17
C LYS A 162 -6.57 -17.44 -8.65
N GLU A 163 -6.47 -16.34 -7.89
CA GLU A 163 -7.23 -15.12 -8.17
C GLU A 163 -6.81 -14.46 -9.48
N THR A 164 -5.51 -14.45 -9.77
CA THR A 164 -4.97 -13.75 -10.96
C THR A 164 -4.66 -14.67 -12.13
N LYS A 165 -5.01 -15.97 -12.06
CA LYS A 165 -4.74 -16.96 -13.12
C LYS A 165 -5.15 -16.46 -14.50
N GLY A 166 -6.37 -15.94 -14.64
CA GLY A 166 -6.87 -15.44 -15.92
C GLY A 166 -5.97 -14.34 -16.49
N TYR A 167 -5.69 -13.32 -15.68
CA TYR A 167 -4.80 -12.23 -16.06
C TYR A 167 -3.41 -12.72 -16.47
N LEU A 168 -2.77 -13.58 -15.67
CA LEU A 168 -1.43 -14.08 -15.94
C LEU A 168 -1.31 -14.85 -17.26
N LEU A 169 -2.35 -15.60 -17.63
CA LEU A 169 -2.36 -16.45 -18.82
C LEU A 169 -2.92 -15.77 -20.08
N ASN A 170 -3.64 -14.65 -19.94
CA ASN A 170 -4.39 -14.07 -21.06
C ASN A 170 -4.17 -12.57 -21.29
N TYR A 171 -3.68 -11.83 -20.30
CA TYR A 171 -3.43 -10.40 -20.49
C TYR A 171 -2.19 -10.20 -21.36
N SER A 172 -2.33 -9.40 -22.40
CA SER A 172 -1.24 -9.02 -23.28
C SER A 172 -1.33 -7.54 -23.60
N ASP A 173 -0.19 -6.86 -23.51
CA ASP A 173 0.00 -5.50 -24.00
C ASP A 173 1.40 -5.36 -24.61
N TYR A 174 1.79 -4.15 -25.01
CA TYR A 174 3.07 -3.91 -25.68
C TYR A 174 4.31 -4.26 -24.83
N ASN A 175 4.17 -4.36 -23.51
CA ASN A 175 5.24 -4.68 -22.55
C ASN A 175 4.96 -5.96 -21.74
N TYR A 176 3.79 -6.58 -21.93
CA TYR A 176 3.29 -7.71 -21.16
C TYR A 176 3.00 -8.88 -22.10
N THR A 177 3.73 -9.97 -21.89
CA THR A 177 3.46 -11.27 -22.53
C THR A 177 2.87 -12.20 -21.49
N PRO A 178 1.75 -12.89 -21.78
CA PRO A 178 1.23 -13.91 -20.87
C PRO A 178 2.24 -15.03 -20.63
N ILE A 179 2.22 -15.63 -19.44
CA ILE A 179 3.00 -16.84 -19.15
C ILE A 179 2.27 -18.08 -19.65
N SER A 180 3.00 -19.15 -19.93
CA SER A 180 2.41 -20.44 -20.29
C SER A 180 1.74 -21.13 -19.09
N GLU A 181 0.82 -22.07 -19.35
CA GLU A 181 0.22 -22.91 -18.30
C GLU A 181 1.29 -23.75 -17.57
N GLU A 182 2.34 -24.19 -18.27
CA GLU A 182 3.49 -24.89 -17.66
C GLU A 182 4.23 -23.98 -16.67
N THR A 183 4.55 -22.76 -17.09
CA THR A 183 5.17 -21.75 -16.21
C THR A 183 4.29 -21.42 -15.01
N PHE A 184 2.99 -21.23 -15.22
CA PHE A 184 2.05 -20.97 -14.13
C PHE A 184 1.98 -22.15 -13.15
N ALA A 185 1.95 -23.38 -13.65
CA ALA A 185 1.96 -24.59 -12.81
C ALA A 185 3.25 -24.76 -12.00
N GLY A 186 4.39 -24.30 -12.54
CA GLY A 186 5.68 -24.27 -11.84
C GLY A 186 5.87 -23.08 -10.89
N SER A 187 4.97 -22.09 -10.93
CA SER A 187 5.06 -20.89 -10.10
C SER A 187 4.53 -21.12 -8.69
N GLN A 188 5.01 -20.30 -7.75
CA GLN A 188 4.63 -20.38 -6.35
C GLN A 188 4.27 -19.00 -5.78
N VAL A 189 3.66 -19.00 -4.61
CA VAL A 189 3.37 -17.77 -3.85
C VAL A 189 4.47 -17.60 -2.79
N GLY A 190 4.98 -16.38 -2.63
CA GLY A 190 5.98 -16.09 -1.59
C GLY A 190 5.37 -15.95 -0.20
N THR A 191 6.16 -15.45 0.74
CA THR A 191 5.76 -15.20 2.13
C THR A 191 5.24 -13.78 2.32
N PHE A 192 4.48 -13.57 3.40
CA PHE A 192 4.03 -12.23 3.80
C PHE A 192 5.20 -11.28 4.05
N SER A 193 6.26 -11.73 4.75
CA SER A 193 7.43 -10.91 5.05
C SER A 193 8.18 -10.47 3.79
N GLU A 194 8.28 -11.34 2.78
CA GLU A 194 8.86 -10.98 1.49
C GLU A 194 8.00 -9.93 0.79
N ASN A 195 6.67 -10.08 0.77
CA ASN A 195 5.79 -9.07 0.20
C ASN A 195 5.82 -7.74 0.96
N GLU A 196 5.90 -7.76 2.29
CA GLU A 196 6.01 -6.55 3.11
C GLU A 196 7.30 -5.81 2.75
N ARG A 197 8.46 -6.49 2.79
CA ARG A 197 9.75 -5.90 2.44
C ARG A 197 9.75 -5.38 1.00
N TYR A 198 9.21 -6.14 0.07
CA TYR A 198 9.07 -5.72 -1.33
C TYR A 198 8.20 -4.47 -1.47
N SER A 199 7.07 -4.41 -0.76
CA SER A 199 6.13 -3.28 -0.79
C SER A 199 6.73 -2.01 -0.17
N GLU A 200 7.55 -2.14 0.87
CA GLU A 200 8.29 -1.02 1.47
C GLU A 200 9.28 -0.41 0.48
N LEU A 201 10.05 -1.25 -0.24
CA LEU A 201 10.99 -0.79 -1.28
C LEU A 201 10.26 -0.18 -2.48
N MET A 202 9.12 -0.77 -2.90
CA MET A 202 8.25 -0.20 -3.93
C MET A 202 7.78 1.19 -3.55
N THR A 203 7.25 1.35 -2.32
CA THR A 203 6.72 2.61 -1.82
C THR A 203 7.83 3.65 -1.72
N ALA A 204 8.97 3.31 -1.11
CA ALA A 204 10.12 4.21 -0.97
C ALA A 204 10.66 4.65 -2.34
N GLY A 205 10.78 3.74 -3.31
CA GLY A 205 11.24 4.05 -4.65
C GLY A 205 10.26 4.90 -5.47
N GLN A 206 8.97 4.89 -5.11
CA GLN A 206 7.92 5.68 -5.78
C GLN A 206 7.64 7.02 -5.12
N LEU A 207 8.26 7.33 -3.97
CA LEU A 207 8.03 8.58 -3.24
C LEU A 207 8.22 9.82 -4.11
N GLN A 208 9.20 9.82 -5.00
CA GLN A 208 9.40 10.97 -5.90
C GLN A 208 8.17 11.30 -6.74
N TYR A 209 7.41 10.28 -7.17
CA TYR A 209 6.23 10.45 -8.00
C TYR A 209 5.00 10.79 -7.16
N SER A 210 4.82 10.09 -6.04
CA SER A 210 3.67 10.32 -5.15
C SER A 210 3.74 11.69 -4.47
N GLU A 211 4.95 12.12 -4.10
CA GLU A 211 5.22 13.38 -3.40
C GLU A 211 5.67 14.52 -4.32
N ARG A 212 5.73 14.28 -5.63
CA ARG A 212 6.15 15.25 -6.66
C ARG A 212 7.53 15.86 -6.37
N LEU A 213 8.45 15.04 -5.87
CA LEU A 213 9.84 15.43 -5.65
C LEU A 213 10.63 15.26 -6.95
N ASN A 214 11.49 16.24 -7.25
CA ASN A 214 12.36 16.17 -8.41
C ASN A 214 13.72 15.55 -8.05
N GLU A 215 13.73 14.25 -7.72
CA GLU A 215 14.93 13.51 -7.27
C GLU A 215 14.95 12.07 -7.82
N THR A 216 15.26 11.93 -9.11
CA THR A 216 15.26 10.63 -9.82
C THR A 216 16.38 9.68 -9.38
N THR A 217 17.47 10.22 -8.84
CA THR A 217 18.60 9.45 -8.30
C THR A 217 18.17 8.59 -7.11
N CYS A 218 17.34 9.12 -6.21
CA CYS A 218 16.86 8.38 -5.06
C CYS A 218 16.02 7.15 -5.48
N SER A 219 15.06 7.38 -6.38
CA SER A 219 14.22 6.31 -6.93
C SER A 219 15.07 5.24 -7.61
N THR A 220 16.08 5.63 -8.37
CA THR A 220 17.01 4.69 -9.02
C THR A 220 17.79 3.87 -8.00
N ALA A 221 18.33 4.49 -6.94
CA ALA A 221 19.05 3.80 -5.89
C ALA A 221 18.18 2.75 -5.18
N VAL A 222 16.96 3.13 -4.79
CA VAL A 222 16.01 2.21 -4.13
C VAL A 222 15.53 1.10 -5.07
N VAL A 223 15.26 1.40 -6.35
CA VAL A 223 14.88 0.40 -7.36
C VAL A 223 16.02 -0.60 -7.61
N ASN A 224 17.27 -0.14 -7.60
CA ASN A 224 18.43 -1.01 -7.70
C ASN A 224 18.52 -1.92 -6.48
N GLN A 225 18.36 -1.39 -5.26
CA GLN A 225 18.29 -2.21 -4.04
C GLN A 225 17.17 -3.26 -4.13
N ARG A 226 15.98 -2.87 -4.56
CA ARG A 226 14.86 -3.81 -4.76
C ARG A 226 15.21 -4.89 -5.77
N SER A 227 15.90 -4.56 -6.85
CA SER A 227 16.28 -5.53 -7.88
C SER A 227 17.36 -6.51 -7.40
N LEU A 228 18.20 -6.08 -6.45
CA LEU A 228 19.18 -6.93 -5.77
C LEU A 228 18.51 -7.86 -4.75
N GLU A 229 17.57 -7.36 -3.95
CA GLU A 229 16.84 -8.15 -2.95
C GLU A 229 15.80 -9.09 -3.58
N PHE A 230 15.17 -8.66 -4.68
CA PHE A 230 14.11 -9.38 -5.38
C PHE A 230 14.35 -9.42 -6.90
N PRO A 231 15.26 -10.29 -7.37
CA PRO A 231 15.56 -10.44 -8.79
C PRO A 231 14.31 -10.77 -9.59
N GLN A 232 14.08 -10.05 -10.70
CA GLN A 232 12.87 -10.22 -11.54
C GLN A 232 12.73 -11.62 -12.13
N GLU A 233 13.84 -12.34 -12.33
CA GLU A 233 13.82 -13.73 -12.81
C GLU A 233 13.23 -14.70 -11.78
N THR A 234 13.29 -14.36 -10.49
CA THR A 234 12.77 -15.16 -9.38
C THR A 234 11.42 -14.62 -8.90
N TYR A 235 11.21 -13.30 -8.95
CA TYR A 235 10.03 -12.63 -8.39
C TYR A 235 9.16 -11.93 -9.43
N PHE A 236 7.86 -11.80 -9.13
CA PHE A 236 6.94 -11.03 -9.96
C PHE A 236 7.09 -9.51 -9.73
N SER A 237 7.97 -8.85 -10.50
CA SER A 237 8.28 -7.41 -10.34
C SER A 237 8.68 -6.65 -11.62
N GLY A 238 8.46 -7.23 -12.81
CA GLY A 238 8.91 -6.66 -14.08
C GLY A 238 8.22 -7.28 -15.30
N ARG A 239 8.82 -7.15 -16.48
CA ARG A 239 8.30 -7.80 -17.70
C ARG A 239 8.22 -9.31 -17.47
N HIS A 240 7.13 -9.91 -17.92
CA HIS A 240 6.95 -11.36 -17.84
C HIS A 240 7.87 -12.02 -18.84
N ILE A 241 8.82 -12.79 -18.32
CA ILE A 241 9.51 -13.82 -19.09
C ILE A 241 8.75 -15.10 -18.77
N ASP A 242 8.53 -15.93 -19.78
CA ASP A 242 7.89 -17.24 -19.61
C ASP A 242 8.84 -18.18 -18.85
N SER A 243 8.87 -18.04 -17.53
CA SER A 243 9.68 -18.82 -16.60
C SER A 243 8.98 -18.94 -15.24
N PRO A 244 9.06 -20.09 -14.53
CA PRO A 244 8.53 -20.24 -13.18
C PRO A 244 9.09 -19.21 -12.20
N ARG A 245 8.24 -18.66 -11.32
CA ARG A 245 8.59 -17.58 -10.36
C ARG A 245 7.80 -17.65 -9.06
N THR A 246 8.25 -16.87 -8.08
CA THR A 246 7.56 -16.57 -6.84
C THR A 246 6.77 -15.27 -6.96
N PHE A 247 5.46 -15.32 -6.69
CA PHE A 247 4.56 -14.17 -6.77
C PHE A 247 4.33 -13.58 -5.38
N LEU A 248 4.61 -12.28 -5.23
CA LEU A 248 4.36 -11.50 -4.00
C LEU A 248 3.12 -10.61 -4.14
N LEU A 249 2.86 -10.16 -5.36
CA LEU A 249 1.67 -9.44 -5.75
C LEU A 249 1.29 -9.82 -7.18
N SER A 250 0.08 -9.49 -7.59
CA SER A 250 -0.37 -9.60 -8.97
C SER A 250 -1.54 -8.65 -9.21
N PHE A 251 -1.98 -8.55 -10.46
CA PHE A 251 -3.10 -7.71 -10.84
C PHE A 251 -4.15 -8.55 -11.55
N CYS A 252 -5.39 -8.10 -11.47
CA CYS A 252 -6.49 -8.60 -12.27
C CYS A 252 -7.53 -7.49 -12.37
N TYR A 253 -8.57 -7.73 -13.17
CA TYR A 253 -9.66 -6.79 -13.34
C TYR A 253 -11.01 -7.44 -13.07
N TYR A 254 -12.04 -6.66 -12.81
CA TYR A 254 -13.42 -7.15 -12.86
C TYR A 254 -14.41 -6.00 -13.14
N GLY A 255 -15.69 -6.34 -13.29
CA GLY A 255 -16.77 -5.44 -13.68
C GLY A 255 -17.29 -5.71 -15.09
N ASN A 256 -18.47 -5.17 -15.40
CA ASN A 256 -19.17 -5.35 -16.68
C ASN A 256 -18.31 -5.15 -17.93
N TYR A 257 -17.31 -4.25 -17.88
CA TYR A 257 -16.39 -4.05 -19.01
C TYR A 257 -15.61 -5.33 -19.40
N PHE A 258 -15.36 -6.21 -18.44
CA PHE A 258 -14.67 -7.48 -18.66
C PHE A 258 -15.61 -8.64 -19.00
N ASP A 259 -16.92 -8.41 -19.07
CA ASP A 259 -17.92 -9.45 -19.41
C ASP A 259 -17.92 -9.80 -20.90
N VAL A 260 -17.33 -8.93 -21.74
CA VAL A 260 -17.21 -9.17 -23.18
C VAL A 260 -16.26 -10.35 -23.47
N PRO A 261 -16.54 -11.17 -24.50
CA PRO A 261 -15.77 -12.38 -24.80
C PRO A 261 -14.25 -12.17 -24.90
N GLU A 262 -13.82 -11.00 -25.40
CA GLU A 262 -12.42 -10.66 -25.63
C GLU A 262 -11.64 -10.41 -24.34
N ARG A 263 -12.33 -10.09 -23.23
CA ARG A 263 -11.73 -9.66 -21.95
C ARG A 263 -12.11 -10.53 -20.77
N LYS A 264 -13.07 -11.44 -20.96
CA LYS A 264 -13.55 -12.37 -19.93
C LYS A 264 -12.44 -13.16 -19.25
N ASN A 265 -11.39 -13.51 -20.00
CA ASN A 265 -10.27 -14.28 -19.48
C ASN A 265 -9.28 -13.44 -18.65
N GLN A 266 -9.45 -12.12 -18.58
CA GLN A 266 -8.60 -11.22 -17.79
C GLN A 266 -9.19 -10.93 -16.40
N LYS A 267 -10.36 -11.51 -16.10
CA LYS A 267 -11.06 -11.32 -14.84
C LYS A 267 -10.30 -11.93 -13.66
N CYS A 268 -10.47 -11.30 -12.50
CA CYS A 268 -10.24 -11.92 -11.21
C CYS A 268 -11.13 -13.18 -11.07
N ALA A 269 -10.59 -14.25 -10.49
CA ALA A 269 -11.26 -15.54 -10.49
C ALA A 269 -12.43 -15.65 -9.51
N THR A 270 -12.37 -14.97 -8.35
CA THR A 270 -13.39 -15.07 -7.30
C THR A 270 -14.04 -13.73 -6.97
N LEU A 271 -13.37 -12.61 -7.22
CA LEU A 271 -13.97 -11.28 -7.07
C LEU A 271 -15.07 -11.08 -8.13
N SER A 272 -16.25 -10.72 -7.66
CA SER A 272 -17.39 -10.32 -8.48
C SER A 272 -17.94 -8.99 -7.96
N GLU A 273 -18.96 -8.46 -8.62
CA GLU A 273 -19.57 -7.15 -8.32
C GLU A 273 -20.24 -7.11 -6.93
N GLU A 274 -19.45 -7.12 -5.86
CA GLU A 274 -19.89 -6.74 -4.51
C GLU A 274 -19.60 -5.26 -4.26
N TYR A 275 -20.04 -4.39 -5.18
CA TYR A 275 -19.96 -2.94 -5.08
C TYR A 275 -21.33 -2.30 -4.88
#